data_AF-A0A6L5E0Z5-F1
#
_entry.id   AF-A0A6L5E0Z5-F1
#
_cell.length_a   1.000
_cell.length_b   1.000
_cell.length_c   1.000
_cell.angle_alpha   90.00
_cell.angle_beta   90.00
_cell.angle_gamma   90.00
#
_symmetry.space_group_name_H-M   'P 1'
#
loop_
_entity.id
_entity.type
_entity.pdbx_description
1 polymer ?
#
loop_
_entity_poly.entity_id
_entity_poly.type
_entity_poly.pdbx_seq_one_letter_code
_entity_poly.pdbx_strand_id
1 'polypeptide(L)'
;MKTLKINILLLLIPFSLIGQNVTVIHKDDNSSAPIKTKILTMDNHLAVIFPKEYEPKFNVEYLKNRFTPDSLIIKHVDKKIEELYIDATKMYLKAEWKTLEQNKSYYDWDKLVENKKEREKKLISATSKKRKKLAKMDRQYLGLINSKGERIILVQFIKLKKNDYNLRTSIKDEWIVGCGDWFEENTESYEYVIDRDKMYLFGWTER
;
A
#
# COMPACT_ATOMS: atom_id res chain seq x y z
N MET A 1 -45.09 3.63 18.84
CA MET A 1 -43.65 3.31 18.93
C MET A 1 -42.95 3.87 17.70
N LYS A 2 -42.00 4.79 17.86
CA LYS A 2 -41.24 5.39 16.75
C LYS A 2 -40.00 4.53 16.49
N THR A 3 -39.94 3.86 15.34
CA THR A 3 -38.77 3.12 14.87
C THR A 3 -37.70 4.11 14.42
N LEU A 4 -36.59 4.14 15.16
CA LEU A 4 -35.39 4.90 14.80
C LEU A 4 -34.74 4.21 13.58
N LYS A 5 -34.91 4.76 12.38
CA LYS A 5 -34.15 4.36 11.20
C LYS A 5 -32.70 4.83 11.37
N ILE A 6 -31.84 3.94 11.85
CA ILE A 6 -30.40 4.16 11.84
C ILE A 6 -29.95 4.04 10.37
N ASN A 7 -29.70 5.19 9.73
CA ASN A 7 -28.91 5.23 8.51
C ASN A 7 -27.49 4.79 8.88
N ILE A 8 -27.18 3.52 8.65
CA ILE A 8 -25.81 3.01 8.74
C ILE A 8 -25.05 3.63 7.56
N LEU A 9 -24.45 4.79 7.81
CA LEU A 9 -23.32 5.28 7.04
C LEU A 9 -22.18 4.28 7.31
N LEU A 10 -21.97 3.35 6.38
CA LEU A 10 -20.81 2.46 6.38
C LEU A 10 -19.57 3.35 6.23
N LEU A 11 -19.01 3.75 7.36
CA LEU A 11 -17.66 4.30 7.43
C LEU A 11 -16.73 3.24 6.86
N LEU A 12 -16.17 3.56 5.70
CA LEU A 12 -15.00 2.90 5.13
C LEU A 12 -13.84 3.13 6.09
N ILE A 13 -13.71 2.29 7.11
CA ILE A 13 -12.51 2.23 7.93
C ILE A 13 -11.67 1.10 7.33
N PRO A 14 -10.68 1.37 6.46
CA PRO A 14 -9.58 0.42 6.34
C PRO A 14 -9.05 0.24 7.77
N PHE A 15 -8.94 -1.00 8.24
CA PHE A 15 -8.37 -1.30 9.55
C PHE A 15 -6.95 -0.70 9.64
N SER A 16 -6.85 0.55 10.10
CA SER A 16 -5.64 1.21 10.56
C SER A 16 -5.48 0.85 12.03
N LEU A 17 -5.07 -0.39 12.26
CA LEU A 17 -4.57 -0.83 13.56
C LEU A 17 -3.12 -1.24 13.35
N ILE A 18 -2.21 -0.33 13.67
CA ILE A 18 -1.06 -0.53 14.56
C ILE A 18 -0.67 0.87 15.04
N GLY A 19 -0.91 1.13 16.33
CA GLY A 19 -0.41 2.32 17.00
C GLY A 19 1.07 2.19 17.26
N GLN A 20 1.84 3.26 17.04
CA GLN A 20 3.14 3.45 17.66
C GLN A 20 3.33 4.94 17.98
N ASN A 21 3.39 5.26 19.27
CA ASN A 21 4.09 6.44 19.75
C ASN A 21 5.58 6.16 19.57
N VAL A 22 6.30 6.96 18.77
CA VAL A 22 7.76 6.93 18.79
C VAL A 22 8.28 8.36 18.89
N THR A 23 8.73 8.70 20.10
CA THR A 23 9.59 9.83 20.38
C THR A 23 10.92 9.63 19.67
N VAL A 24 11.37 10.64 18.93
CA VAL A 24 12.63 10.64 18.18
C VAL A 24 13.80 10.75 19.17
N ILE A 25 14.67 9.75 19.21
CA ILE A 25 16.03 9.86 19.79
C ILE A 25 17.00 9.53 18.66
N HIS A 26 17.80 10.52 18.24
CA HIS A 26 18.90 10.31 17.32
C HIS A 26 20.10 9.76 18.09
N LYS A 27 20.64 8.65 17.62
CA LYS A 27 21.94 8.15 18.03
C LYS A 27 22.72 7.88 16.76
N ASP A 28 23.69 8.74 16.48
CA ASP A 28 24.72 8.51 15.47
C ASP A 28 25.68 7.44 15.98
N ASP A 29 26.09 6.50 15.11
CA ASP A 29 27.51 6.18 14.94
C ASP A 29 27.83 5.22 13.78
N ASN A 30 28.88 5.60 13.06
CA ASN A 30 29.94 4.83 12.38
C ASN A 30 29.69 3.96 11.13
N SER A 31 30.16 4.51 9.99
CA SER A 31 31.26 3.96 9.16
C SER A 31 31.06 2.64 8.40
N SER A 32 30.27 2.72 7.34
CA SER A 32 30.63 2.26 5.98
C SER A 32 30.04 3.29 5.02
N ALA A 33 30.54 3.47 3.79
CA ALA A 33 29.96 4.46 2.86
C ALA A 33 28.43 4.24 2.83
N PRO A 34 27.61 5.23 3.21
CA PRO A 34 26.19 4.99 3.46
C PRO A 34 25.60 4.40 2.18
N ILE A 35 25.02 3.20 2.26
CA ILE A 35 24.29 2.63 1.15
C ILE A 35 23.08 3.54 0.99
N LYS A 36 23.15 4.45 0.01
CA LYS A 36 22.18 5.52 -0.16
C LYS A 36 20.95 5.01 -0.88
N THR A 37 19.80 5.55 -0.50
CA THR A 37 18.57 5.48 -1.28
C THR A 37 18.87 5.80 -2.75
N LYS A 38 18.46 4.91 -3.65
CA LYS A 38 18.65 5.10 -5.09
C LYS A 38 17.42 5.79 -5.66
N ILE A 39 17.65 6.83 -6.44
CA ILE A 39 16.57 7.57 -7.12
C ILE A 39 16.67 7.28 -8.62
N LEU A 40 15.56 6.84 -9.20
CA LEU A 40 15.38 6.72 -10.64
C LEU A 40 14.38 7.78 -11.10
N THR A 41 14.79 8.58 -12.08
CA THR A 41 13.86 9.45 -12.79
C THR A 41 13.19 8.62 -13.88
N MET A 42 11.90 8.34 -13.71
CA MET A 42 11.07 7.73 -14.75
C MET A 42 10.43 8.84 -15.59
N ASP A 43 9.87 8.48 -16.74
CA ASP A 43 9.30 9.46 -17.69
C ASP A 43 8.26 10.40 -17.05
N ASN A 44 7.50 9.91 -16.06
CA ASN A 44 6.36 10.63 -15.49
C ASN A 44 6.36 10.75 -13.96
N HIS A 45 7.35 10.18 -13.26
CA HIS A 45 7.41 10.17 -11.80
C HIS A 45 8.81 9.85 -11.27
N LEU A 46 9.06 10.12 -9.98
CA LEU A 46 10.25 9.69 -9.26
C LEU A 46 10.04 8.30 -8.66
N ALA A 47 11.01 7.42 -8.86
CA ALA A 47 11.08 6.11 -8.23
C ALA A 47 12.22 6.09 -7.20
N VAL A 48 11.85 6.09 -5.93
CA VAL A 48 12.76 6.05 -4.79
C VAL A 48 12.89 4.61 -4.31
N ILE A 49 14.12 4.10 -4.26
CA ILE A 49 14.42 2.71 -3.90
C ILE A 49 15.21 2.71 -2.61
N PHE A 50 14.58 2.21 -1.55
CA PHE A 50 15.24 2.05 -0.26
C PHE A 50 16.14 0.81 -0.25
N PRO A 51 17.35 0.92 0.31
CA PRO A 51 18.25 -0.21 0.44
C PRO A 51 17.79 -1.17 1.55
N LYS A 52 18.30 -2.40 1.59
CA LYS A 52 17.97 -3.37 2.65
C LYS A 52 18.34 -2.86 4.05
N GLU A 53 19.36 -2.01 4.13
CA GLU A 53 19.83 -1.35 5.36
C GLU A 53 18.86 -0.27 5.87
N TYR A 54 17.92 0.20 5.04
CA TYR A 54 16.89 1.13 5.50
C TYR A 54 16.04 0.47 6.59
N GLU A 55 15.87 1.18 7.72
CA GLU A 55 15.07 0.72 8.85
C GLU A 55 13.71 1.42 8.87
N PRO A 56 12.63 0.75 8.42
CA PRO A 56 11.30 1.34 8.49
C PRO A 56 10.87 1.49 9.95
N LYS A 57 10.28 2.64 10.29
CA LYS A 57 9.74 2.93 11.63
C LYS A 57 8.28 2.48 11.81
N PHE A 58 7.78 1.63 10.93
CA PHE A 58 6.40 1.12 10.92
C PHE A 58 6.43 -0.35 10.52
N ASN A 59 5.49 -1.15 11.03
CA ASN A 59 5.39 -2.59 10.72
C ASN A 59 6.75 -3.32 10.79
N VAL A 60 7.58 -2.95 11.78
CA VAL A 60 9.01 -3.32 11.85
C VAL A 60 9.22 -4.82 11.70
N GLU A 61 8.41 -5.62 12.40
CA GLU A 61 8.50 -7.07 12.38
C GLU A 61 8.17 -7.66 11.00
N TYR A 62 7.12 -7.15 10.35
CA TYR A 62 6.71 -7.57 9.00
C TYR A 62 7.75 -7.19 7.95
N LEU A 63 8.38 -6.03 8.11
CA LEU A 63 9.32 -5.47 7.15
C LEU A 63 10.79 -5.81 7.47
N LYS A 64 11.06 -6.72 8.41
CA LYS A 64 12.43 -6.98 8.91
C LYS A 64 13.34 -7.63 7.86
N ASN A 65 12.80 -8.56 7.08
CA ASN A 65 13.56 -9.34 6.10
C ASN A 65 13.55 -8.64 4.75
N ARG A 66 14.69 -8.07 4.35
CA ARG A 66 14.78 -7.16 3.21
C ARG A 66 15.88 -7.52 2.22
N PHE A 67 15.71 -7.06 0.99
CA PHE A 67 16.75 -7.01 -0.03
C PHE A 67 16.71 -5.67 -0.77
N THR A 68 17.81 -5.29 -1.40
CA THR A 68 17.87 -4.07 -2.22
C THR A 68 17.48 -4.44 -3.66
N PRO A 69 16.31 -4.03 -4.17
CA PRO A 69 15.95 -4.31 -5.55
C PRO A 69 16.80 -3.47 -6.50
N ASP A 70 17.25 -4.07 -7.59
CA ASP A 70 17.96 -3.34 -8.63
C ASP A 70 16.99 -2.56 -9.53
N SER A 71 17.55 -1.72 -10.41
CA SER A 71 16.75 -0.90 -11.31
C SER A 71 16.00 -1.69 -12.39
N LEU A 72 16.43 -2.90 -12.74
CA LEU A 72 15.73 -3.75 -13.71
C LEU A 72 14.46 -4.31 -13.09
N ILE A 73 14.54 -4.80 -11.85
CA ILE A 73 13.38 -5.24 -11.06
C ILE A 73 12.38 -4.11 -10.94
N ILE A 74 12.82 -2.91 -10.56
CA ILE A 74 11.90 -1.76 -10.39
C ILE A 74 11.25 -1.34 -11.70
N LYS A 75 11.98 -1.28 -12.81
CA LYS A 75 11.39 -0.99 -14.14
C LYS A 75 10.36 -2.04 -14.56
N HIS A 76 10.62 -3.32 -14.25
CA HIS A 76 9.67 -4.39 -14.53
C HIS A 76 8.40 -4.25 -13.70
N VAL A 77 8.53 -4.02 -12.39
CA VAL A 77 7.41 -3.78 -11.46
C VAL A 77 6.59 -2.58 -11.93
N ASP A 78 7.25 -1.50 -12.36
CA ASP A 78 6.61 -0.26 -12.82
C ASP A 78 5.63 -0.51 -13.97
N LYS A 79 6.05 -1.33 -14.94
CA LYS A 79 5.23 -1.77 -16.07
C LYS A 79 4.06 -2.65 -15.60
N LYS A 80 4.32 -3.58 -14.67
CA LYS A 80 3.33 -4.54 -14.17
C LYS A 80 2.26 -3.93 -13.28
N ILE A 81 2.59 -2.87 -12.54
CA ILE A 81 1.65 -2.16 -11.68
C ILE A 81 0.39 -1.76 -12.43
N GLU A 82 0.51 -1.16 -13.62
CA GLU A 82 -0.66 -0.70 -14.37
C GLU A 82 -1.51 -1.87 -14.89
N GLU A 83 -0.87 -2.96 -15.28
CA GLU A 83 -1.53 -4.19 -15.71
C GLU A 83 -2.32 -4.82 -14.55
N LEU A 84 -1.68 -4.94 -13.37
CA LEU A 84 -2.17 -5.73 -12.24
C LEU A 84 -3.03 -4.93 -11.24
N TYR A 85 -3.10 -3.60 -11.33
CA TYR A 85 -3.80 -2.75 -10.35
C TYR A 85 -5.27 -3.11 -10.13
N ILE A 86 -6.00 -3.35 -11.22
CA ILE A 86 -7.40 -3.75 -11.13
C ILE A 86 -7.53 -5.17 -10.58
N ASP A 87 -6.61 -6.06 -10.94
CA ASP A 87 -6.67 -7.45 -10.50
C ASP A 87 -6.35 -7.60 -9.01
N ALA A 88 -5.43 -6.79 -8.47
CA ALA A 88 -5.21 -6.69 -7.02
C ALA A 88 -6.50 -6.31 -6.28
N THR A 89 -7.28 -5.36 -6.81
CA THR A 89 -8.58 -4.98 -6.23
C THR A 89 -9.60 -6.12 -6.32
N LYS A 90 -9.66 -6.85 -7.45
CA LYS A 90 -10.56 -8.01 -7.58
C LYS A 90 -10.20 -9.12 -6.59
N MET A 91 -8.90 -9.38 -6.39
CA MET A 91 -8.43 -10.36 -5.42
C MET A 91 -8.79 -9.97 -3.99
N TYR A 92 -8.62 -8.69 -3.65
CA TYR A 92 -9.09 -8.14 -2.38
C TYR A 92 -10.59 -8.37 -2.17
N LEU A 93 -11.42 -7.99 -3.15
CA LEU A 93 -12.88 -8.16 -3.06
C LEU A 93 -13.27 -9.63 -2.84
N LYS A 94 -12.63 -10.55 -3.57
CA LYS A 94 -12.87 -11.99 -3.41
C LYS A 94 -12.56 -12.44 -1.97
N ALA A 95 -11.43 -12.00 -1.41
CA ALA A 95 -11.01 -12.42 -0.08
C ALA A 95 -11.81 -11.74 1.05
N GLU A 96 -12.20 -10.48 0.85
CA GLU A 96 -13.12 -9.75 1.72
C GLU A 96 -14.47 -10.45 1.79
N TRP A 97 -15.06 -10.83 0.65
CA TRP A 97 -16.33 -11.58 0.63
C TRP A 97 -16.24 -12.93 1.32
N LYS A 98 -15.14 -13.65 1.14
CA LYS A 98 -14.90 -14.91 1.86
C LYS A 98 -14.89 -14.67 3.38
N THR A 99 -14.25 -13.59 3.82
CA THR A 99 -14.22 -13.21 5.24
C THR A 99 -15.62 -12.85 5.75
N LEU A 100 -16.38 -12.06 4.99
CA LEU A 100 -17.76 -11.68 5.35
C LEU A 100 -18.68 -12.90 5.44
N GLU A 101 -18.55 -13.84 4.50
CA GLU A 101 -19.33 -15.08 4.49
C GLU A 101 -19.03 -15.97 5.70
N GLN A 102 -17.75 -16.12 6.06
CA GLN A 102 -17.31 -16.86 7.25
C GLN A 102 -17.84 -16.25 8.55
N ASN A 103 -18.11 -14.94 8.54
CA ASN A 103 -18.56 -14.17 9.70
C ASN A 103 -19.99 -13.64 9.53
N LYS A 104 -20.82 -14.29 8.69
CA LYS A 104 -22.14 -13.77 8.30
C LYS A 104 -23.10 -13.50 9.46
N SER A 105 -22.93 -14.19 10.59
CA SER A 105 -23.75 -13.98 11.80
C SER A 105 -23.60 -12.59 12.42
N TYR A 106 -22.53 -11.86 12.11
CA TYR A 106 -22.27 -10.51 12.65
C TYR A 106 -22.87 -9.39 11.78
N TYR A 107 -23.47 -9.73 10.63
CA TYR A 107 -23.90 -8.75 9.64
C TYR A 107 -25.35 -9.00 9.19
N ASP A 108 -25.97 -7.94 8.67
CA ASP A 108 -27.18 -8.07 7.86
C ASP A 108 -26.79 -8.69 6.49
N TRP A 109 -26.67 -10.02 6.50
CA TRP A 109 -26.11 -10.79 5.40
C TRP A 109 -26.92 -10.60 4.10
N ASP A 110 -28.25 -10.62 4.21
CA ASP A 110 -29.13 -10.51 3.05
C ASP A 110 -28.96 -9.15 2.37
N LYS A 111 -28.89 -8.06 3.15
CA LYS A 111 -28.64 -6.71 2.63
C LYS A 111 -27.25 -6.58 2.02
N LEU A 112 -26.22 -7.21 2.60
CA LEU A 112 -24.87 -7.21 2.02
C LEU A 112 -24.84 -7.93 0.67
N VAL A 113 -25.47 -9.09 0.56
CA VAL A 113 -25.53 -9.89 -0.67
C VAL A 113 -26.33 -9.16 -1.75
N GLU A 114 -27.45 -8.53 -1.40
CA GLU A 114 -28.26 -7.71 -2.33
C GLU A 114 -27.41 -6.60 -2.97
N ASN A 115 -26.58 -5.92 -2.17
CA ASN A 115 -25.76 -4.81 -2.63
C ASN A 115 -24.40 -5.22 -3.22
N LYS A 116 -24.06 -6.53 -3.21
CA LYS A 116 -22.73 -7.03 -3.57
C LYS A 116 -22.27 -6.57 -4.95
N LYS A 117 -23.07 -6.85 -5.99
CA LYS A 117 -22.69 -6.58 -7.39
C LYS A 117 -22.49 -5.08 -7.63
N GLU A 118 -23.37 -4.24 -7.08
CA GLU A 118 -23.28 -2.80 -7.26
C GLU A 118 -22.07 -2.21 -6.51
N ARG A 119 -21.78 -2.71 -5.30
CA ARG A 119 -20.58 -2.33 -4.54
C ARG A 119 -19.29 -2.71 -5.30
N GLU A 120 -19.19 -3.94 -5.78
CA GLU A 120 -18.04 -4.39 -6.57
C GLU A 120 -17.86 -3.55 -7.83
N LYS A 121 -18.95 -3.28 -8.57
CA LYS A 121 -18.93 -2.44 -9.77
C LYS A 121 -18.44 -1.02 -9.47
N LYS A 122 -18.94 -0.39 -8.39
CA LYS A 122 -18.50 0.94 -7.96
C LYS A 122 -17.01 0.97 -7.61
N LEU A 123 -16.53 -0.02 -6.86
CA LEU A 123 -15.12 -0.12 -6.47
C LEU A 123 -14.22 -0.33 -7.69
N ILE A 124 -14.55 -1.28 -8.57
CA ILE A 124 -13.76 -1.51 -9.80
C ILE A 124 -13.77 -0.29 -10.72
N SER A 125 -14.90 0.43 -10.83
CA SER A 125 -14.97 1.68 -11.59
C SER A 125 -14.06 2.76 -10.99
N ALA A 126 -14.08 2.93 -9.66
CA ALA A 126 -13.22 3.86 -8.96
C ALA A 126 -11.73 3.51 -9.13
N THR A 127 -11.37 2.25 -8.96
CA THR A 127 -10.01 1.72 -9.21
C THR A 127 -9.58 1.97 -10.66
N SER A 128 -10.46 1.72 -11.63
CA SER A 128 -10.17 1.97 -13.05
C SER A 128 -9.89 3.45 -13.34
N LYS A 129 -10.61 4.37 -12.67
CA LYS A 129 -10.35 5.82 -12.76
C LYS A 129 -9.03 6.21 -12.08
N LYS A 130 -8.68 5.58 -10.95
CA LYS A 130 -7.40 5.79 -10.25
C LYS A 130 -6.22 5.28 -11.07
N ARG A 131 -6.34 4.12 -11.72
CA ARG A 131 -5.30 3.51 -12.56
C ARG A 131 -4.68 4.50 -13.55
N LYS A 132 -5.52 5.31 -14.21
CA LYS A 132 -5.08 6.34 -15.18
C LYS A 132 -4.20 7.44 -14.59
N LYS A 133 -4.13 7.56 -13.27
CA LYS A 133 -3.36 8.57 -12.54
C LYS A 133 -2.06 8.00 -11.96
N LEU A 134 -1.88 6.68 -11.94
CA LEU A 134 -0.72 6.01 -11.34
C LEU A 134 0.60 6.41 -12.01
N ALA A 135 0.59 6.62 -13.33
CA ALA A 135 1.78 7.03 -14.08
C ALA A 135 2.41 8.33 -13.54
N LYS A 136 1.62 9.21 -12.92
CA LYS A 136 2.04 10.53 -12.42
C LYS A 136 2.29 10.58 -10.91
N MET A 137 2.20 9.45 -10.22
CA MET A 137 2.44 9.38 -8.78
C MET A 137 3.88 8.97 -8.55
N ASP A 138 4.57 9.72 -7.69
CA ASP A 138 5.88 9.33 -7.19
C ASP A 138 5.77 8.03 -6.39
N ARG A 139 6.85 7.26 -6.36
CA ARG A 139 6.83 5.90 -5.81
C ARG A 139 7.99 5.67 -4.88
N GLN A 140 7.70 5.04 -3.75
CA GLN A 140 8.69 4.48 -2.84
C GLN A 140 8.67 2.96 -2.93
N TYR A 141 9.86 2.35 -3.02
CA TYR A 141 10.04 0.93 -3.19
C TYR A 141 10.90 0.35 -2.07
N LEU A 142 10.46 -0.79 -1.53
CA LEU A 142 11.21 -1.58 -0.55
C LEU A 142 11.16 -3.06 -0.96
N GLY A 143 12.32 -3.72 -1.01
CA GLY A 143 12.41 -5.15 -1.27
C GLY A 143 12.25 -5.96 0.02
N LEU A 144 11.33 -6.90 0.03
CA LEU A 144 10.99 -7.77 1.17
C LEU A 144 11.19 -9.24 0.82
N ILE A 145 11.45 -10.06 1.83
CA ILE A 145 11.45 -11.52 1.73
C ILE A 145 10.47 -12.05 2.76
N ASN A 146 9.40 -12.71 2.31
CA ASN A 146 8.41 -13.26 3.24
C ASN A 146 8.89 -14.56 3.90
N SER A 147 8.10 -15.08 4.83
CA SER A 147 8.38 -16.35 5.54
C SER A 147 8.52 -17.58 4.63
N LYS A 148 8.00 -17.52 3.40
CA LYS A 148 8.09 -18.58 2.38
C LYS A 148 9.33 -18.43 1.49
N GLY A 149 10.16 -17.41 1.71
CA GLY A 149 11.34 -17.10 0.89
C GLY A 149 11.01 -16.39 -0.43
N GLU A 150 9.77 -15.97 -0.65
CA GLU A 150 9.37 -15.25 -1.85
C GLU A 150 9.86 -13.80 -1.79
N ARG A 151 10.38 -13.31 -2.91
CA ARG A 151 10.80 -11.91 -3.04
C ARG A 151 9.61 -11.04 -3.43
N ILE A 152 9.42 -9.98 -2.65
CA ILE A 152 8.31 -9.05 -2.78
C ILE A 152 8.85 -7.63 -2.95
N ILE A 153 8.23 -6.86 -3.82
CA ILE A 153 8.43 -5.41 -3.90
C ILE A 153 7.22 -4.74 -3.27
N LEU A 154 7.43 -4.14 -2.10
CA LEU A 154 6.49 -3.20 -1.52
C LEU A 154 6.62 -1.89 -2.30
N VAL A 155 5.52 -1.43 -2.89
CA VAL A 155 5.41 -0.14 -3.57
C VAL A 155 4.40 0.74 -2.85
N GLN A 156 4.78 1.99 -2.57
CA GLN A 156 3.85 3.02 -2.14
C GLN A 156 3.74 4.09 -3.22
N PHE A 157 2.51 4.37 -3.64
CA PHE A 157 2.18 5.49 -4.51
C PHE A 157 1.96 6.73 -3.65
N ILE A 158 2.53 7.86 -4.07
CA ILE A 158 2.46 9.13 -3.34
C ILE A 158 2.00 10.22 -4.30
N LYS A 159 0.89 10.86 -3.94
CA LYS A 159 0.31 11.97 -4.69
C LYS A 159 0.74 13.31 -4.10
N LEU A 160 1.90 13.79 -4.53
CA LEU A 160 2.43 15.11 -4.16
C LEU A 160 1.83 16.22 -5.04
N LYS A 161 0.52 16.51 -4.92
CA LYS A 161 -0.14 17.58 -5.71
C LYS A 161 0.14 19.00 -5.22
N LYS A 162 0.38 19.15 -3.93
CA LYS A 162 0.88 20.35 -3.27
C LYS A 162 2.03 19.89 -2.37
N ASN A 163 3.01 20.75 -2.13
CA ASN A 163 4.11 20.43 -1.21
C ASN A 163 3.62 20.51 0.26
N ASP A 164 2.47 19.90 0.53
CA ASP A 164 1.90 19.79 1.87
C ASP A 164 2.93 19.02 2.70
N TYR A 165 3.25 19.55 3.88
CA TYR A 165 4.26 19.01 4.80
C TYR A 165 5.70 18.91 4.27
N ASN A 166 6.05 19.61 3.17
CA ASN A 166 7.37 19.53 2.54
C ASN A 166 7.81 18.09 2.15
N LEU A 167 6.86 17.18 1.92
CA LEU A 167 7.16 15.76 1.68
C LEU A 167 8.00 15.52 0.41
N ARG A 168 7.95 16.45 -0.54
CA ARG A 168 8.76 16.34 -1.75
C ARG A 168 10.27 16.37 -1.45
N THR A 169 10.69 17.06 -0.38
CA THR A 169 12.10 17.09 0.00
C THR A 169 12.52 15.85 0.77
N SER A 170 11.60 15.21 1.52
CA SER A 170 11.89 14.03 2.36
C SER A 170 11.59 12.68 1.70
N ILE A 171 10.96 12.66 0.52
CA ILE A 171 10.57 11.41 -0.17
C ILE A 171 11.74 10.43 -0.41
N LYS A 172 12.98 10.92 -0.43
CA LYS A 172 14.19 10.09 -0.57
C LYS A 172 14.84 9.68 0.75
N ASP A 173 14.47 10.35 1.83
CA ASP A 173 15.14 10.24 3.13
C ASP A 173 14.41 9.22 4.02
N GLU A 174 13.08 9.18 3.96
CA GLU A 174 12.27 8.25 4.74
C GLU A 174 11.02 7.77 4.00
N TRP A 175 10.52 6.59 4.39
CA TRP A 175 9.25 6.08 3.94
C TRP A 175 8.13 6.98 4.46
N ILE A 176 7.25 7.45 3.56
CA ILE A 176 6.18 8.36 3.95
C ILE A 176 5.08 7.57 4.65
N VAL A 177 4.94 7.83 5.95
CA VAL A 177 3.88 7.28 6.80
C VAL A 177 3.12 8.41 7.46
N GLY A 178 1.85 8.18 7.77
CA GLY A 178 1.04 9.11 8.53
C GLY A 178 -0.39 8.62 8.69
N CYS A 179 -1.17 9.37 9.48
CA CYS A 179 -2.57 9.10 9.76
C CYS A 179 -3.45 10.30 9.40
N GLY A 180 -4.73 10.03 9.12
CA GLY A 180 -5.73 11.04 8.80
C GLY A 180 -5.95 11.21 7.30
N ASP A 181 -6.99 11.98 6.98
CA ASP A 181 -7.59 12.10 5.65
C ASP A 181 -6.55 12.37 4.54
N TRP A 182 -5.54 13.21 4.81
CA TRP A 182 -4.53 13.52 3.82
C TRP A 182 -3.72 12.29 3.39
N PHE A 183 -3.26 11.46 4.34
CA PHE A 183 -2.46 10.28 4.01
C PHE A 183 -3.32 9.20 3.33
N GLU A 184 -4.55 9.02 3.79
CA GLU A 184 -5.50 8.06 3.21
C GLU A 184 -5.89 8.43 1.77
N GLU A 185 -5.96 9.72 1.45
CA GLU A 185 -6.28 10.20 0.10
C GLU A 185 -5.08 10.27 -0.86
N ASN A 186 -3.86 10.37 -0.32
CA ASN A 186 -2.65 10.67 -1.11
C ASN A 186 -1.60 9.57 -1.08
N THR A 187 -1.75 8.53 -0.27
CA THR A 187 -0.87 7.36 -0.25
C THR A 187 -1.65 6.07 -0.48
N GLU A 188 -1.04 5.12 -1.16
CA GLU A 188 -1.59 3.77 -1.34
C GLU A 188 -0.46 2.77 -1.49
N SER A 189 -0.56 1.61 -0.86
CA SER A 189 0.54 0.62 -0.85
C SER A 189 0.11 -0.75 -1.36
N TYR A 190 1.00 -1.36 -2.15
CA TYR A 190 0.82 -2.65 -2.79
C TYR A 190 2.06 -3.51 -2.65
N GLU A 191 1.87 -4.82 -2.75
CA GLU A 191 2.92 -5.81 -2.71
C GLU A 191 2.94 -6.57 -4.03
N TYR A 192 4.04 -6.50 -4.76
CA TYR A 192 4.26 -7.26 -5.98
C TYR A 192 5.18 -8.45 -5.68
N VAL A 193 4.66 -9.68 -5.84
CA VAL A 193 5.42 -10.91 -5.65
C VAL A 193 6.10 -11.28 -6.96
N ILE A 194 7.43 -11.16 -6.99
CA ILE A 194 8.24 -11.24 -8.22
C ILE A 194 8.02 -12.58 -8.93
N ASP A 195 8.15 -13.68 -8.20
CA ASP A 195 8.16 -15.02 -8.80
C ASP A 195 6.77 -15.48 -9.26
N ARG A 196 5.71 -14.81 -8.80
CA ARG A 196 4.30 -15.12 -9.14
C ARG A 196 3.69 -14.17 -10.16
N ASP A 197 4.36 -13.06 -10.50
CA ASP A 197 3.80 -11.95 -11.31
C ASP A 197 2.40 -11.53 -10.82
N LYS A 198 2.28 -11.33 -9.49
CA LYS A 198 1.00 -10.98 -8.83
C LYS A 198 1.16 -9.81 -7.90
N MET A 199 0.14 -8.96 -7.89
CA MET A 199 0.07 -7.80 -7.01
C MET A 199 -1.09 -7.92 -6.01
N TYR A 200 -0.84 -7.49 -4.78
CA TYR A 200 -1.77 -7.54 -3.67
C TYR A 200 -1.81 -6.16 -3.00
N LEU A 201 -2.89 -5.87 -2.28
CA LEU A 201 -2.86 -4.76 -1.33
C LEU A 201 -1.85 -5.08 -0.22
N PHE A 202 -1.24 -4.04 0.34
CA PHE A 202 -0.28 -4.19 1.43
C PHE A 202 -0.84 -5.03 2.60
N GLY A 203 -0.04 -5.98 3.11
CA GLY A 203 -0.42 -6.90 4.20
C GLY A 203 -1.24 -8.12 3.77
N TRP A 204 -1.40 -8.38 2.48
CA TRP A 204 -2.17 -9.54 1.97
C TRP A 204 -1.31 -10.68 1.41
N THR A 205 0.01 -10.51 1.27
CA THR A 205 0.87 -11.58 0.74
C THR A 205 1.22 -12.68 1.74
N GLU A 206 1.06 -12.44 3.05
CA GLU A 206 1.32 -13.43 4.10
C GLU A 206 0.09 -14.28 4.49
N ARG A 207 -1.05 -14.10 3.81
CA ARG A 207 -2.28 -14.90 4.03
C ARG A 207 -2.35 -16.17 3.19
#